data_AF-A0A3D5NBQ7-F1
#
_entry.id   AF-A0A3D5NBQ7-F1
#
_cell.length_a   1.000
_cell.length_b   1.000
_cell.length_c   1.000
_cell.angle_alpha   90.00
_cell.angle_beta   90.00
_cell.angle_gamma   90.00
#
_symmetry.space_group_name_H-M   'P 1'
#
loop_
_entity.id
_entity.type
_entity.pdbx_description
1 polymer ?
#
loop_
_entity_poly.entity_id
_entity_poly.type
_entity_poly.pdbx_seq_one_letter_code
_entity_poly.pdbx_strand_id
1 'polypeptide(L)'
;DLREIITLEPQHKVTFFQATGPREGAIINELFEDEAGDLQLKFYCYLGLRDKEPNGPEEQAEQAQFDSDKGYKAALLSTLKRTREMVADGRI
;
A
#
# COMPACT_ATOMS: atom_id res chain seq x y z
N ASP A 1 -4.89 19.92 -8.84
CA ASP A 1 -5.79 18.78 -9.02
C ASP A 1 -5.57 17.79 -7.88
N LEU A 2 -6.65 17.26 -7.30
CA LEU A 2 -6.58 16.38 -6.12
C LEU A 2 -6.19 14.96 -6.55
N ARG A 3 -5.02 14.46 -6.13
CA ARG A 3 -4.56 13.11 -6.52
C ARG A 3 -4.91 12.05 -5.51
N GLU A 4 -4.70 12.34 -4.23
CA GLU A 4 -4.81 11.38 -3.16
C GLU A 4 -5.30 12.07 -1.89
N ILE A 5 -6.08 11.35 -1.09
CA ILE A 5 -6.46 11.75 0.27
C ILE A 5 -5.79 10.76 1.22
N ILE A 6 -4.98 11.28 2.15
CA ILE A 6 -4.27 10.46 3.13
C ILE A 6 -4.97 10.62 4.48
N THR A 7 -5.47 9.51 5.02
CA THR A 7 -6.06 9.45 6.36
C THR A 7 -5.08 8.78 7.30
N LEU A 8 -4.75 9.45 8.41
CA LEU A 8 -3.90 8.92 9.48
C LEU A 8 -4.76 8.60 10.69
N GLU A 9 -4.83 7.32 11.06
CA GLU A 9 -5.37 6.86 12.32
C GLU A 9 -4.19 6.64 13.27
N PRO A 10 -4.05 7.47 14.33
CA PRO A 10 -2.87 7.45 15.19
C PRO A 10 -2.53 6.06 15.69
N GLN A 11 -1.26 5.66 15.53
CA GLN A 11 -0.70 4.39 16.00
C GLN A 11 -1.42 3.12 15.48
N HIS A 12 -2.25 3.25 14.45
CA HIS A 12 -3.09 2.15 13.99
C HIS A 12 -2.96 1.94 12.49
N LYS A 13 -3.21 2.96 11.67
CA LYS A 13 -3.40 2.75 10.23
C LYS A 13 -3.18 4.01 9.43
N VAL A 14 -2.68 3.85 8.21
CA VAL A 14 -2.72 4.89 7.18
C VAL A 14 -3.46 4.37 5.95
N THR A 15 -4.35 5.21 5.40
CA THR A 15 -5.11 4.93 4.19
C THR A 15 -4.78 5.97 3.14
N PHE A 16 -4.39 5.53 1.96
CA PHE A 16 -4.12 6.35 0.78
C PHE A 16 -5.25 6.14 -0.23
N PHE A 17 -6.24 7.03 -0.24
CA PHE A 17 -7.38 6.96 -1.16
C PHE A 17 -7.04 7.64 -2.49
N GLN A 18 -7.13 6.90 -3.60
CA GLN A 18 -6.83 7.40 -4.94
C GLN A 18 -7.98 8.29 -5.43
N ALA A 19 -7.85 9.61 -5.30
CA ALA A 19 -8.93 10.56 -5.65
C ALA A 19 -9.06 10.78 -7.17
N THR A 20 -7.95 10.73 -7.91
CA THR A 20 -7.92 10.82 -9.37
C THR A 20 -6.85 9.88 -9.95
N GLY A 21 -6.75 9.81 -11.28
CA GLY A 21 -5.80 8.94 -12.00
C GLY A 21 -6.45 7.67 -12.55
N PRO A 22 -5.66 6.74 -13.11
CA PRO A 22 -6.18 5.52 -13.72
C PRO A 22 -6.69 4.51 -12.68
N ARG A 23 -6.11 4.49 -11.47
CA ARG A 23 -6.47 3.55 -10.41
C ARG A 23 -7.48 4.15 -9.45
N GLU A 24 -8.53 3.42 -9.12
CA GLU A 24 -9.48 3.77 -8.06
C GLU A 24 -9.40 2.81 -6.87
N GLY A 25 -9.80 3.31 -5.71
CA GLY A 25 -9.79 2.56 -4.45
C GLY A 25 -8.75 3.08 -3.48
N ALA A 26 -8.20 2.18 -2.64
CA ALA A 26 -7.37 2.56 -1.51
C ALA A 26 -6.22 1.58 -1.26
N ILE A 27 -5.10 2.15 -0.80
CA ILE A 27 -3.96 1.42 -0.24
C ILE A 27 -3.98 1.61 1.27
N ILE A 28 -3.74 0.53 2.02
CA ILE A 28 -3.83 0.52 3.47
C ILE A 28 -2.56 -0.09 4.06
N ASN A 29 -1.98 0.61 5.03
CA ASN A 29 -0.94 0.07 5.91
C ASN A 29 -1.50 0.06 7.33
N GLU A 30 -1.61 -1.13 7.92
CA GLU A 30 -2.25 -1.35 9.21
C GLU A 30 -1.27 -2.03 10.18
N LEU A 31 -1.09 -1.42 11.34
CA LEU A 31 -0.32 -1.96 12.44
C LEU A 31 -1.19 -2.94 13.22
N PHE A 32 -0.62 -4.07 13.59
CA PHE A 32 -1.24 -5.03 14.49
C PHE A 32 -0.15 -5.78 15.27
N GLU A 33 -0.50 -6.29 16.44
CA GLU A 33 0.34 -7.22 17.18
C GLU A 33 -0.03 -8.65 16.78
N ASP A 34 0.97 -9.50 16.56
CA ASP A 34 0.74 -10.92 16.31
C ASP A 34 0.61 -11.72 17.62
N GLU A 35 0.45 -13.04 17.49
CA GLU A 35 0.30 -13.94 18.64
C GLU A 35 1.52 -13.97 19.59
N ALA A 36 2.70 -13.56 19.10
CA ALA A 36 3.92 -13.45 19.90
C ALA A 36 4.07 -12.07 20.58
N GLY A 37 3.18 -11.12 20.27
CA GLY A 37 3.26 -9.74 20.74
C GLY A 37 4.23 -8.87 19.92
N ASP A 38 4.69 -9.36 18.76
CA ASP A 38 5.56 -8.59 17.88
C ASP A 38 4.72 -7.62 17.04
N LEU A 39 5.23 -6.38 16.88
CA LEU A 39 4.57 -5.37 16.05
C LEU A 39 4.75 -5.72 14.56
N GLN A 40 3.63 -5.93 13.89
CA GLN A 40 3.56 -6.22 12.47
C GLN A 40 2.94 -5.07 11.70
N LEU A 41 3.34 -4.93 10.43
CA LEU A 41 2.75 -3.98 9.48
C LEU A 41 2.17 -4.75 8.30
N LYS A 42 0.83 -4.76 8.18
CA LYS A 42 0.10 -5.36 7.07
C LYS A 42 -0.07 -4.33 5.96
N PHE A 43 0.29 -4.70 4.75
CA PHE A 43 0.03 -3.92 3.54
C PHE A 43 -1.03 -4.62 2.71
N TYR A 44 -2.10 -3.91 2.38
CA TYR A 44 -3.13 -4.41 1.47
C TYR A 44 -3.74 -3.25 0.69
N CYS A 45 -4.39 -3.57 -0.41
CA CYS A 45 -5.05 -2.58 -1.22
C CYS A 45 -6.30 -3.16 -1.87
N TYR A 46 -7.28 -2.30 -2.06
CA TYR A 46 -8.45 -2.57 -2.89
C TYR A 46 -8.34 -1.61 -4.06
N LEU A 47 -7.84 -2.10 -5.19
CA LEU A 47 -7.58 -1.29 -6.38
C LEU A 47 -8.36 -1.84 -7.57
N GLY A 48 -8.91 -0.93 -8.36
CA GLY A 48 -9.45 -1.18 -9.69
C GLY A 48 -8.94 -0.14 -10.68
N LEU A 49 -9.38 -0.24 -11.93
CA LEU A 49 -9.10 0.72 -12.99
C LEU A 49 -10.38 1.48 -13.36
N ARG A 50 -10.31 2.81 -13.29
CA ARG A 50 -11.41 3.68 -13.71
C ARG A 50 -11.73 3.44 -15.18
N ASP A 51 -13.02 3.47 -15.49
CA ASP A 51 -13.56 3.33 -16.85
C ASP A 51 -13.20 1.98 -17.52
N LYS A 52 -12.85 0.96 -16.74
CA LYS A 52 -12.54 -0.40 -17.19
C LYS A 52 -13.52 -1.41 -16.65
N GLU A 53 -13.61 -2.55 -17.32
CA GLU A 53 -14.42 -3.68 -16.87
C GLU A 53 -13.78 -4.30 -15.62
N PRO A 54 -14.53 -4.46 -14.52
CA PRO A 54 -14.03 -5.14 -13.33
C PRO A 54 -13.57 -6.56 -13.64
N ASN A 55 -12.37 -6.93 -13.21
CA ASN A 55 -11.67 -8.17 -13.55
C ASN A 55 -11.48 -8.41 -15.05
N GLY A 56 -11.61 -7.37 -15.88
CA GLY A 56 -11.34 -7.44 -17.31
C GLY A 56 -9.86 -7.63 -17.63
N PRO A 57 -9.50 -7.83 -18.91
CA PRO A 57 -8.12 -8.07 -19.33
C PRO A 57 -7.13 -6.99 -18.87
N GLU A 58 -7.55 -5.71 -18.87
CA GLU A 58 -6.71 -4.61 -18.41
C GLU A 58 -6.42 -4.66 -16.90
N GLU A 59 -7.42 -4.95 -16.07
CA GLU A 59 -7.20 -5.10 -14.62
C GLU A 59 -6.34 -6.33 -14.32
N GLN A 60 -6.54 -7.43 -15.04
CA GLN A 60 -5.71 -8.64 -14.89
C GLN A 60 -4.24 -8.38 -15.28
N ALA A 61 -4.00 -7.60 -16.34
CA ALA A 61 -2.65 -7.23 -16.74
C ALA A 61 -1.97 -6.32 -15.70
N GLU A 62 -2.70 -5.33 -15.18
CA GLU A 62 -2.21 -4.48 -14.08
C GLU A 62 -1.94 -5.29 -12.82
N GLN A 63 -2.82 -6.22 -12.45
CA GLN A 63 -2.64 -7.12 -11.31
C GLN A 63 -1.36 -7.97 -11.47
N ALA A 64 -1.14 -8.56 -12.64
CA ALA A 64 0.06 -9.34 -12.92
C ALA A 64 1.34 -8.50 -12.80
N GLN A 65 1.31 -7.23 -13.25
CA GLN A 65 2.42 -6.32 -13.05
C GLN A 65 2.60 -5.93 -11.58
N PHE A 66 1.49 -5.69 -10.87
CA PHE A 66 1.46 -5.30 -9.46
C PHE A 66 2.07 -6.39 -8.56
N ASP A 67 1.77 -7.65 -8.86
CA ASP A 67 2.26 -8.84 -8.15
C ASP A 67 3.70 -9.22 -8.51
N SER A 68 4.26 -8.64 -9.57
CA SER A 68 5.62 -8.95 -10.01
C SER A 68 6.69 -8.51 -9.01
N ASP A 69 7.89 -9.07 -9.14
CA ASP A 69 9.06 -8.70 -8.31
C ASP A 69 9.58 -7.27 -8.53
N LYS A 70 9.02 -6.53 -9.49
CA LYS A 70 9.27 -5.10 -9.73
C LYS A 70 8.05 -4.24 -9.45
N GLY A 71 6.95 -4.87 -9.07
CA GLY A 71 5.68 -4.24 -8.78
C GLY A 71 5.62 -3.68 -7.36
N TYR A 72 4.42 -3.69 -6.80
CA TYR A 72 4.12 -3.04 -5.54
C TYR A 72 4.89 -3.66 -4.36
N LYS A 73 5.04 -4.99 -4.35
CA LYS A 73 5.78 -5.71 -3.32
C LYS A 73 7.22 -5.21 -3.18
N ALA A 74 7.91 -4.92 -4.27
CA ALA A 74 9.29 -4.42 -4.21
C ALA A 74 9.37 -3.02 -3.61
N ALA A 75 8.44 -2.13 -3.98
CA ALA A 75 8.34 -0.80 -3.39
C ALA A 75 8.07 -0.86 -1.88
N LEU A 76 7.17 -1.76 -1.44
CA LEU A 76 6.89 -1.98 -0.03
C LEU A 76 8.11 -2.44 0.76
N LEU A 77 8.81 -3.46 0.25
CA LEU A 77 10.02 -3.98 0.90
C LEU A 77 11.11 -2.92 1.00
N SER A 78 11.25 -2.07 -0.01
CA SER A 78 12.18 -0.93 0.03
C SER A 78 11.80 0.09 1.11
N THR A 79 10.52 0.47 1.21
CA THR A 79 10.03 1.39 2.23
C THR A 79 10.25 0.82 3.63
N LEU A 80 9.88 -0.45 3.86
CA LEU A 80 10.10 -1.14 5.13
C LEU A 80 11.57 -1.18 5.53
N LYS A 81 12.46 -1.54 4.59
CA LYS A 81 13.90 -1.56 4.83
C LYS A 81 14.39 -0.19 5.27
N ARG A 82 14.01 0.87 4.55
CA ARG A 82 14.41 2.24 4.87
C ARG A 82 13.90 2.69 6.23
N THR A 83 12.65 2.38 6.59
CA THR A 83 12.09 2.72 7.90
C THR A 83 12.87 2.01 9.01
N ARG A 84 13.19 0.73 8.86
CA ARG A 84 13.97 -0.03 9.85
C ARG A 84 15.38 0.53 10.02
N GLU A 85 16.05 0.90 8.92
CA GLU A 85 17.34 1.59 8.97
C GLU A 85 17.25 2.91 9.74
N MET A 86 16.22 3.72 9.50
CA MET A 86 16.04 4.99 10.21
C MET A 86 15.78 4.82 11.71
N VAL A 87 15.06 3.76 12.12
CA VAL A 87 14.86 3.40 13.53
C VAL A 87 16.19 2.96 14.16
N ALA A 88 16.96 2.10 13.48
CA ALA A 88 18.26 1.64 13.97
C ALA A 88 19.27 2.80 14.13
N ASP A 89 19.19 3.79 13.24
CA ASP A 89 20.00 5.02 13.30
C ASP A 89 19.49 6.04 14.34
N GLY A 90 18.35 5.78 15.01
CA GLY A 90 17.73 6.69 15.99
C GLY A 90 17.20 8.01 15.40
N ARG A 91 16.87 8.01 14.10
CA ARG A 91 16.38 9.20 13.37
C ARG A 91 14.87 9.42 13.49
N ILE A 92 14.16 8.35 13.83
CA ILE A 92 12.73 8.29 14.16
C ILE A 92 12.54 7.32 15.32
#